data_AF-A0A0V1N8S4-F1
#
_entry.id   AF-A0A0V1N8S4-F1
#
_cell.length_a   1.000
_cell.length_b   1.000
_cell.length_c   1.000
_cell.angle_alpha   90.00
_cell.angle_beta   90.00
_cell.angle_gamma   90.00
#
_symmetry.space_group_name_H-M   'P 1'
#
loop_
_entity.id
_entity.type
_entity.pdbx_description
1 polymer ?
#
loop_
_entity_poly.entity_id
_entity_poly.type
_entity_poly.pdbx_seq_one_letter_code
_entity_poly.pdbx_strand_id
1 'polypeptide(L)'
;MKSAFNAPRPQCLPWLLCFCCCLLLAAWRVDARRRSRLESLAAANNPGIILRITNDGFMYLKDTIESVLRQQLSRVRIAHVQNGTFLRVRFALHDFTIVRVSPAAVANVELRPQLTRQIRLVVDDFDFSFTISVSTSLRNCPVVTFLVHLLHCTFSQSIQLKLSTSKQIQVTADQCSFRFANSDVEVAEYDCKKGLTNIIRNIFAKRLHQLMQENFCQRLASFTEQTLTRVVQDIPVKLPLYKQQPQIRRPAFNRTSAADMKRSNNVNNNNNNNNHHNVTVDDMSALLRDFYVDLGLTKEPAVVNAPPTKYLMIAMKGEIAKQNSAEAAPFRPKRIGNTPGRRGAMMHLIFTDFPINSMLYHMYRAGMLDYKLSSESSPKMANFLRTTCDDLMCVGFGIPELEMRFPNHDVEADFRLHSPPRAVFSSDQVSVEFDGQLDLYVTRGLYKQLVFSYDIAAEIDPQLSLDNDGQLRGKARFKRFEMKPKRSPGQLQLVKLQNEIIGDVLKSLVEAKLNAILENGFGLPQSKVLKLDKAAMNMEKNALWLTADLSLDEQELQQLAADTIK
;
A
#
# COMPACT_ATOMS: atom_id res chain seq x y z
N MET A 1 6.85 77.52 60.07
CA MET A 1 5.58 77.98 59.44
C MET A 1 5.55 77.45 58.01
N LYS A 2 4.60 76.53 57.69
CA LYS A 2 4.06 76.12 56.36
C LYS A 2 5.07 75.68 55.26
N SER A 3 4.84 74.67 54.40
CA SER A 3 3.65 73.90 54.01
C SER A 3 4.06 72.58 53.35
N ALA A 4 3.15 71.61 53.43
CA ALA A 4 3.13 70.35 52.71
C ALA A 4 3.10 70.52 51.17
N PHE A 5 3.69 69.55 50.46
CA PHE A 5 3.32 69.22 49.07
C PHE A 5 3.11 67.70 48.98
N ASN A 6 1.85 67.33 48.76
CA ASN A 6 1.38 65.98 48.50
C ASN A 6 1.46 65.76 46.98
N ALA A 7 2.04 64.65 46.51
CA ALA A 7 1.99 64.22 45.11
C ALA A 7 1.62 62.73 45.02
N PRO A 8 0.79 62.31 44.04
CA PRO A 8 0.11 61.03 44.06
C PRO A 8 0.98 59.87 43.54
N ARG A 9 0.80 58.68 44.12
CA ARG A 9 1.43 57.42 43.67
C ARG A 9 0.75 56.89 42.41
N PRO A 10 1.49 56.43 41.37
CA PRO A 10 0.87 55.80 40.21
C PRO A 10 0.67 54.29 40.47
N GLN A 11 -0.59 53.86 40.64
CA GLN A 11 -0.97 52.44 40.78
C GLN A 11 -1.21 51.72 39.43
N CYS A 12 -0.93 52.35 38.28
CA CYS A 12 -1.33 51.81 36.97
C CYS A 12 -0.31 50.90 36.28
N LEU A 13 0.97 50.92 36.69
CA LEU A 13 2.03 50.18 36.00
C LEU A 13 1.89 48.63 36.05
N PRO A 14 1.47 48.00 37.18
CA PRO A 14 1.31 46.55 37.25
C PRO A 14 0.16 46.02 36.38
N TRP A 15 -0.91 46.81 36.24
CA TRP A 15 -2.10 46.42 35.47
C TRP A 15 -1.85 46.48 33.96
N LEU A 16 -1.08 47.45 33.49
CA LEU A 16 -0.66 47.57 32.09
C LEU A 16 0.22 46.39 31.64
N LEU A 17 1.17 45.97 32.48
CA LEU A 17 2.04 44.82 32.19
C LEU A 17 1.25 43.50 32.13
N CYS A 18 0.30 43.30 33.05
CA CYS A 18 -0.55 42.12 33.06
C CYS A 18 -1.48 42.07 31.84
N PHE A 19 -2.08 43.21 31.46
CA PHE A 19 -2.94 43.32 30.28
C PHE A 19 -2.17 43.08 28.97
N CYS A 20 -0.95 43.61 28.86
CA CYS A 20 -0.09 43.40 27.69
C CYS A 20 0.36 41.93 27.58
N CYS A 21 0.69 41.28 28.70
CA CYS A 21 1.03 39.85 28.73
C CYS A 21 -0.17 38.96 28.34
N CYS A 22 -1.38 39.27 28.84
CA CYS A 22 -2.61 38.59 28.45
C CYS A 22 -2.94 38.77 26.96
N LEU A 23 -2.74 39.97 26.41
CA LEU A 23 -2.92 40.23 24.97
C LEU A 23 -1.90 39.48 24.12
N LEU A 24 -0.64 39.41 24.54
CA LEU A 24 0.40 38.65 23.86
C LEU A 24 0.12 37.14 23.91
N LEU A 25 -0.32 36.61 25.06
CA LEU A 25 -0.74 35.20 25.21
C LEU A 25 -2.02 34.88 24.42
N ALA A 26 -2.98 35.81 24.37
CA ALA A 26 -4.18 35.67 23.55
C ALA A 26 -3.84 35.70 22.05
N ALA A 27 -2.98 36.62 21.62
CA ALA A 27 -2.48 36.70 20.25
C ALA A 27 -1.69 35.43 19.86
N TRP A 28 -0.85 34.90 20.76
CA TRP A 28 -0.16 33.62 20.58
C TRP A 28 -1.13 32.44 20.46
N ARG A 29 -2.16 32.38 21.33
CA ARG A 29 -3.19 31.33 21.29
C ARG A 29 -4.06 31.41 20.04
N VAL A 30 -4.33 32.62 19.54
CA VAL A 30 -5.08 32.85 18.29
C VAL A 30 -4.23 32.48 17.08
N ASP A 31 -2.95 32.85 17.05
CA ASP A 31 -2.04 32.54 15.95
C ASP A 31 -1.70 31.04 15.91
N ALA A 32 -1.53 30.38 17.06
CA ALA A 32 -1.39 28.93 17.16
C ALA A 32 -2.64 28.18 16.66
N ARG A 33 -3.84 28.64 17.03
CA ARG A 33 -5.11 28.11 16.49
C ARG A 33 -5.28 28.39 15.00
N ARG A 34 -4.79 29.51 14.50
CA ARG A 34 -4.82 29.84 13.07
C ARG A 34 -3.86 28.96 12.27
N ARG A 35 -2.65 28.74 12.78
CA ARG A 35 -1.66 27.79 12.21
C ARG A 35 -2.17 26.36 12.23
N SER A 36 -2.74 25.88 13.35
CA SER A 36 -3.33 24.54 13.40
C SER A 36 -4.52 24.39 12.44
N ARG A 37 -5.33 25.45 12.25
CA ARG A 37 -6.44 25.46 11.29
C ARG A 37 -5.95 25.48 9.83
N LEU A 38 -4.92 26.27 9.52
CA LEU A 38 -4.26 26.32 8.20
C LEU A 38 -3.55 25.01 7.87
N GLU A 39 -2.88 24.38 8.83
CA GLU A 39 -2.30 23.03 8.71
C GLU A 39 -3.40 21.98 8.52
N SER A 40 -4.53 22.08 9.23
CA SER A 40 -5.66 21.14 9.07
C SER A 40 -6.38 21.26 7.72
N LEU A 41 -6.42 22.47 7.14
CA LEU A 41 -6.97 22.75 5.81
C LEU A 41 -6.01 22.30 4.71
N ALA A 42 -4.69 22.52 4.87
CA ALA A 42 -3.67 22.03 3.95
C ALA A 42 -3.48 20.51 4.03
N ALA A 43 -3.69 19.90 5.20
CA ALA A 43 -3.63 18.46 5.42
C ALA A 43 -4.87 17.70 4.93
N ALA A 44 -5.93 18.41 4.47
CA ALA A 44 -7.17 17.79 4.03
C ALA A 44 -7.00 16.78 2.89
N ASN A 45 -5.97 16.95 2.05
CA ASN A 45 -5.72 16.13 0.87
C ASN A 45 -4.34 15.46 0.86
N ASN A 46 -3.62 15.46 1.99
CA ASN A 46 -2.33 14.76 2.04
C ASN A 46 -2.56 13.25 1.90
N PRO A 47 -1.81 12.55 1.04
CA PRO A 47 -1.90 11.09 0.95
C PRO A 47 -1.22 10.40 2.12
N GLY A 48 -1.79 9.29 2.57
CA GLY A 48 -1.16 8.42 3.57
C GLY A 48 -0.13 7.47 2.96
N ILE A 49 -0.33 7.08 1.70
CA ILE A 49 0.59 6.25 0.90
C ILE A 49 0.81 6.88 -0.47
N ILE A 50 2.04 6.87 -0.96
CA ILE A 50 2.39 7.40 -2.28
C ILE A 50 3.20 6.36 -3.05
N LEU A 51 2.78 6.07 -4.27
CA LEU A 51 3.55 5.30 -5.24
C LEU A 51 4.17 6.26 -6.25
N ARG A 52 5.47 6.14 -6.49
CA ARG A 52 6.19 6.88 -7.53
C ARG A 52 6.85 5.89 -8.47
N ILE A 53 6.57 6.00 -9.77
CA ILE A 53 7.27 5.24 -10.81
C ILE A 53 8.14 6.23 -11.58
N THR A 54 9.46 6.04 -11.54
CA THR A 54 10.43 6.96 -12.14
C THR A 54 10.53 6.74 -13.64
N ASN A 55 11.19 7.67 -14.34
CA ASN A 55 11.51 7.50 -15.75
C ASN A 55 12.29 6.21 -16.02
N ASP A 56 13.25 5.86 -15.14
CA ASP A 56 14.02 4.62 -15.25
C ASP A 56 13.11 3.39 -15.15
N GLY A 57 12.10 3.43 -14.28
CA GLY A 57 11.08 2.39 -14.20
C GLY A 57 10.23 2.28 -15.48
N PHE A 58 9.81 3.40 -16.06
CA PHE A 58 9.07 3.38 -17.33
C PHE A 58 9.91 2.87 -18.50
N MET A 59 11.20 3.20 -18.54
CA MET A 59 12.12 2.69 -19.57
C MET A 59 12.27 1.17 -19.45
N TYR A 60 12.48 0.65 -18.23
CA TYR A 60 12.55 -0.80 -17.98
C TYR A 60 11.26 -1.53 -18.41
N LEU A 61 10.09 -1.00 -18.00
CA LEU A 61 8.80 -1.57 -18.39
C LEU A 61 8.64 -1.58 -19.91
N LYS A 62 9.04 -0.50 -20.59
CA LYS A 62 8.98 -0.39 -22.05
C LYS A 62 9.86 -1.44 -22.73
N ASP A 63 11.12 -1.58 -22.34
CA ASP A 63 12.03 -2.55 -22.97
C ASP A 63 11.55 -4.00 -22.76
N THR A 64 11.02 -4.30 -21.58
CA THR A 64 10.48 -5.65 -21.26
C THR A 64 9.19 -5.95 -22.03
N ILE A 65 8.24 -5.00 -22.05
CA ILE A 65 6.99 -5.15 -22.80
C ILE A 65 7.26 -5.24 -24.31
N GLU A 66 8.22 -4.48 -24.83
CA GLU A 66 8.61 -4.54 -26.24
C GLU A 66 9.12 -5.93 -26.64
N SER A 67 9.96 -6.55 -25.79
CA SER A 67 10.44 -7.93 -25.98
C SER A 67 9.26 -8.92 -26.09
N VAL A 68 8.30 -8.82 -25.17
CA VAL A 68 7.10 -9.70 -25.17
C VAL A 68 6.19 -9.43 -26.38
N LEU A 69 5.95 -8.16 -26.72
CA LEU A 69 5.10 -7.78 -27.85
C LEU A 69 5.66 -8.28 -29.17
N ARG A 70 6.98 -8.23 -29.39
CA ARG A 70 7.62 -8.76 -30.61
C ARG A 70 7.27 -10.24 -30.86
N GLN A 71 7.08 -11.03 -29.82
CA GLN A 71 6.71 -12.45 -29.94
C GLN A 71 5.22 -12.67 -30.23
N GLN A 72 4.35 -11.75 -29.81
CA GLN A 72 2.90 -11.88 -29.96
C GLN A 72 2.31 -11.11 -31.15
N LEU A 73 3.02 -10.11 -31.69
CA LEU A 73 2.54 -9.25 -32.77
C LEU A 73 2.18 -10.02 -34.06
N SER A 74 2.86 -11.14 -34.36
CA SER A 74 2.55 -11.97 -35.54
C SER A 74 1.23 -12.74 -35.43
N ARG A 75 0.63 -12.80 -34.24
CA ARG A 75 -0.62 -13.52 -33.98
C ARG A 75 -1.84 -12.60 -34.04
N VAL A 76 -1.64 -11.30 -34.21
CA VAL A 76 -2.72 -10.31 -34.25
C VAL A 76 -3.46 -10.43 -35.59
N ARG A 77 -4.74 -10.80 -35.52
CA ARG A 77 -5.67 -10.81 -36.66
C ARG A 77 -6.93 -10.06 -36.31
N ILE A 78 -7.31 -9.09 -37.14
CA ILE A 78 -8.53 -8.30 -36.99
C ILE A 78 -9.50 -8.73 -38.08
N ALA A 79 -10.51 -9.52 -37.69
CA ALA A 79 -11.49 -10.05 -38.64
C ALA A 79 -12.32 -8.96 -39.32
N HIS A 80 -12.68 -7.88 -38.61
CA HIS A 80 -13.48 -6.80 -39.17
C HIS A 80 -12.85 -5.42 -38.93
N VAL A 81 -12.47 -4.72 -40.01
CA VAL A 81 -11.77 -3.44 -39.94
C VAL A 81 -12.73 -2.27 -40.15
N GLN A 82 -13.47 -2.25 -41.26
CA GLN A 82 -14.38 -1.15 -41.59
C GLN A 82 -15.37 -1.55 -42.70
N ASN A 83 -16.56 -0.97 -42.70
CA ASN A 83 -17.45 -0.96 -43.86
C ASN A 83 -17.59 0.45 -44.43
N GLY A 84 -17.80 0.56 -45.74
CA GLY A 84 -17.99 1.85 -46.38
C GLY A 84 -18.71 1.75 -47.73
N THR A 85 -18.90 2.90 -48.35
CA THR A 85 -19.45 2.99 -49.71
C THR A 85 -18.64 4.01 -50.51
N PHE A 86 -18.28 3.68 -51.74
CA PHE A 86 -17.58 4.55 -52.66
C PHE A 86 -18.18 4.43 -54.07
N LEU A 87 -18.56 5.55 -54.69
CA LEU A 87 -19.20 5.56 -56.03
C LEU A 87 -20.32 4.51 -56.18
N ARG A 88 -21.21 4.42 -55.17
CA ARG A 88 -22.32 3.42 -55.06
C ARG A 88 -21.89 1.96 -54.90
N VAL A 89 -20.60 1.66 -54.83
CA VAL A 89 -20.06 0.34 -54.49
C VAL A 89 -19.92 0.25 -52.97
N ARG A 90 -20.58 -0.73 -52.36
CA ARG A 90 -20.36 -1.05 -50.95
C ARG A 90 -19.07 -1.86 -50.83
N PHE A 91 -18.26 -1.56 -49.84
CA PHE A 91 -17.05 -2.32 -49.55
C PHE A 91 -16.92 -2.62 -48.07
N ALA A 92 -16.21 -3.70 -47.76
CA ALA A 92 -15.86 -4.13 -46.42
C ALA A 92 -14.36 -4.46 -46.37
N LEU A 93 -13.66 -3.86 -45.41
CA LEU A 93 -12.29 -4.17 -45.05
C LEU A 93 -12.30 -5.20 -43.92
N HIS A 94 -11.63 -6.32 -44.13
CA HIS A 94 -11.60 -7.45 -43.20
C HIS A 94 -10.25 -8.19 -43.26
N ASP A 95 -10.06 -9.13 -42.34
CA ASP A 95 -8.88 -10.00 -42.27
C ASP A 95 -7.53 -9.28 -42.25
N PHE A 96 -7.46 -8.16 -41.51
CA PHE A 96 -6.20 -7.48 -41.31
C PHE A 96 -5.26 -8.34 -40.47
N THR A 97 -4.10 -8.66 -41.03
CA THR A 97 -3.11 -9.52 -40.39
C THR A 97 -1.74 -8.86 -40.47
N ILE A 98 -1.06 -8.75 -39.33
CA ILE A 98 0.30 -8.21 -39.28
C ILE A 98 1.25 -9.26 -39.85
N VAL A 99 1.98 -8.88 -40.91
CA VAL A 99 3.00 -9.74 -41.54
C VAL A 99 4.34 -9.52 -40.86
N ARG A 100 4.74 -8.25 -40.70
CA ARG A 100 6.04 -7.89 -40.13
C ARG A 100 5.99 -6.51 -39.51
N VAL A 101 6.69 -6.34 -38.40
CA VAL A 101 7.04 -5.04 -37.81
C VAL A 101 8.55 -5.04 -37.65
N SER A 102 9.26 -4.07 -38.25
CA SER A 102 10.69 -3.93 -38.00
C SER A 102 10.95 -3.38 -36.59
N PRO A 103 12.15 -3.58 -36.04
CA PRO A 103 12.61 -2.77 -34.90
C PRO A 103 12.53 -1.28 -35.25
N ALA A 104 12.08 -0.46 -34.30
CA ALA A 104 12.06 0.99 -34.44
C ALA A 104 13.42 1.58 -34.07
N ALA A 105 13.85 2.65 -34.75
CA ALA A 105 15.07 3.37 -34.37
C ALA A 105 14.90 4.08 -33.01
N VAL A 106 13.69 4.58 -32.74
CA VAL A 106 13.34 5.19 -31.46
C VAL A 106 12.04 4.59 -30.95
N ALA A 107 12.04 4.06 -29.73
CA ALA A 107 10.82 3.68 -29.02
C ALA A 107 10.96 4.20 -27.58
N ASN A 108 10.15 5.18 -27.19
CA ASN A 108 10.29 5.85 -25.89
C ASN A 108 8.94 6.07 -25.22
N VAL A 109 8.98 6.06 -23.89
CA VAL A 109 7.88 6.50 -23.02
C VAL A 109 8.27 7.83 -22.38
N GLU A 110 7.64 8.90 -22.83
CA GLU A 110 7.91 10.24 -22.33
C GLU A 110 6.93 10.59 -21.22
N LEU A 111 7.47 10.88 -20.03
CA LEU A 111 6.72 11.50 -18.95
C LEU A 111 6.70 13.02 -19.14
N ARG A 112 5.49 13.60 -19.17
CA ARG A 112 5.23 15.02 -19.43
C ARG A 112 4.70 15.71 -18.16
N PRO A 113 5.55 16.47 -17.44
CA PRO A 113 5.15 17.14 -16.21
C PRO A 113 4.09 18.22 -16.45
N GLN A 114 3.21 18.43 -15.46
CA GLN A 114 2.23 19.53 -15.43
C GLN A 114 1.24 19.56 -16.62
N LEU A 115 1.16 18.46 -17.38
CA LEU A 115 0.21 18.30 -18.47
C LEU A 115 -0.82 17.25 -18.09
N THR A 116 -2.07 17.47 -18.48
CA THR A 116 -3.16 16.49 -18.31
C THR A 116 -2.83 15.17 -19.01
N ARG A 117 -2.12 15.23 -20.14
CA ARG A 117 -1.62 14.08 -20.91
C ARG A 117 -0.20 13.75 -20.52
N GLN A 118 -0.11 13.11 -19.36
CA GLN A 118 1.12 12.93 -18.63
C GLN A 118 2.07 11.85 -19.19
N ILE A 119 1.56 10.90 -19.98
CA ILE A 119 2.37 9.86 -20.63
C ILE A 119 2.23 10.02 -22.13
N ARG A 120 3.34 9.98 -22.87
CA ARG A 120 3.35 9.97 -24.34
C ARG A 120 4.22 8.81 -24.82
N LEU A 121 3.61 7.91 -25.57
CA LEU A 121 4.29 6.84 -26.28
C LEU A 121 4.73 7.41 -27.63
N VAL A 122 6.00 7.21 -27.99
CA VAL A 122 6.56 7.61 -29.29
C VAL A 122 7.37 6.45 -29.83
N VAL A 123 7.02 6.02 -31.04
CA VAL A 123 7.76 5.01 -31.81
C VAL A 123 8.05 5.61 -33.17
N ASP A 124 9.32 5.69 -33.55
CA ASP A 124 9.76 6.37 -34.76
C ASP A 124 10.72 5.52 -35.57
N ASP A 125 10.65 5.72 -36.88
CA ASP A 125 11.40 5.00 -37.92
C ASP A 125 11.30 3.48 -37.79
N PHE A 126 10.12 2.94 -38.11
CA PHE A 126 9.88 1.52 -38.25
C PHE A 126 9.11 1.18 -39.53
N ASP A 127 9.33 -0.01 -40.07
CA ASP A 127 8.58 -0.53 -41.21
C ASP A 127 7.46 -1.44 -40.72
N PHE A 128 6.29 -1.30 -41.33
CA PHE A 128 5.09 -2.03 -40.96
C PHE A 128 4.48 -2.68 -42.20
N SER A 129 4.35 -4.00 -42.19
CA SER A 129 3.76 -4.76 -43.28
C SER A 129 2.57 -5.56 -42.81
N PHE A 130 1.47 -5.51 -43.57
CA PHE A 130 0.24 -6.22 -43.23
C PHE A 130 -0.51 -6.68 -44.48
N THR A 131 -1.35 -7.70 -44.33
CA THR A 131 -2.34 -8.08 -45.34
C THR A 131 -3.72 -7.59 -44.93
N ILE A 132 -4.56 -7.26 -45.92
CA ILE A 132 -5.95 -6.85 -45.71
C ILE A 132 -6.80 -7.23 -46.90
N SER A 133 -8.00 -7.73 -46.65
CA SER A 133 -8.97 -8.10 -47.69
C SER A 133 -10.06 -7.06 -47.83
N VAL A 134 -10.40 -6.77 -49.08
CA VAL A 134 -11.45 -5.82 -49.48
C VAL A 134 -12.53 -6.59 -50.22
N SER A 135 -13.64 -6.85 -49.52
CA SER A 135 -14.86 -7.36 -50.14
C SER A 135 -15.65 -6.21 -50.77
N THR A 136 -16.23 -6.41 -51.95
CA THR A 136 -17.04 -5.39 -52.64
C THR A 136 -18.38 -5.91 -53.14
N SER A 137 -19.33 -5.01 -53.36
CA SER A 137 -20.62 -5.34 -54.00
C SER A 137 -20.53 -5.48 -55.53
N LEU A 138 -19.34 -5.45 -56.13
CA LEU A 138 -19.17 -5.60 -57.57
C LEU A 138 -19.21 -7.08 -57.96
N ARG A 139 -20.16 -7.46 -58.83
CA ARG A 139 -20.30 -8.84 -59.33
C ARG A 139 -19.02 -9.40 -59.99
N ASN A 140 -18.22 -8.54 -60.62
CA ASN A 140 -17.01 -8.92 -61.34
C ASN A 140 -15.72 -8.76 -60.51
N CYS A 141 -15.84 -8.42 -59.22
CA CYS A 141 -14.70 -8.26 -58.32
C CYS A 141 -15.14 -8.38 -56.85
N PRO A 142 -15.64 -9.55 -56.43
CA PRO A 142 -16.12 -9.77 -55.06
C PRO A 142 -15.07 -9.51 -53.99
N VAL A 143 -13.81 -9.92 -54.19
CA VAL A 143 -12.75 -9.76 -53.17
C VAL A 143 -11.37 -9.51 -53.76
N VAL A 144 -10.60 -8.64 -53.10
CA VAL A 144 -9.18 -8.39 -53.38
C VAL A 144 -8.42 -8.33 -52.06
N THR A 145 -7.33 -9.08 -51.95
CA THR A 145 -6.41 -9.03 -50.82
C THR A 145 -5.15 -8.27 -51.21
N PHE A 146 -4.80 -7.29 -50.39
CA PHE A 146 -3.60 -6.48 -50.55
C PHE A 146 -2.52 -6.91 -49.56
N LEU A 147 -1.27 -6.93 -50.03
CA LEU A 147 -0.09 -6.87 -49.18
C LEU A 147 0.38 -5.42 -49.17
N VAL A 148 0.47 -4.83 -47.99
CA VAL A 148 0.81 -3.42 -47.80
C VAL A 148 2.12 -3.33 -47.06
N HIS A 149 3.06 -2.55 -47.60
CA HIS A 149 4.32 -2.20 -46.96
C HIS A 149 4.34 -0.71 -46.67
N LEU A 150 4.40 -0.33 -45.40
CA LEU A 150 4.61 1.05 -44.97
C LEU A 150 6.05 1.20 -44.51
N LEU A 151 6.75 2.21 -45.06
CA LEU A 151 8.16 2.49 -44.76
C LEU A 151 8.31 3.79 -43.98
N HIS A 152 9.27 3.82 -43.05
CA HIS A 152 9.55 4.96 -42.17
C HIS A 152 8.29 5.45 -41.45
N CYS A 153 7.67 4.55 -40.71
CA CYS A 153 6.48 4.85 -39.92
C CYS A 153 6.84 5.59 -38.64
N THR A 154 5.97 6.52 -38.25
CA THR A 154 6.00 7.21 -36.97
C THR A 154 4.65 7.04 -36.28
N PHE A 155 4.68 6.58 -35.04
CA PHE A 155 3.52 6.43 -34.18
C PHE A 155 3.70 7.24 -32.91
N SER A 156 2.63 7.92 -32.49
CA SER A 156 2.57 8.52 -31.17
C SER A 156 1.18 8.44 -30.57
N GLN A 157 1.09 8.23 -29.26
CA GLN A 157 -0.16 8.14 -28.51
C GLN A 157 0.03 8.83 -27.16
N SER A 158 -0.92 9.65 -26.75
CA SER A 158 -0.95 10.21 -25.40
C SER A 158 -1.88 9.40 -24.50
N ILE A 159 -1.47 9.24 -23.25
CA ILE A 159 -2.23 8.57 -22.20
C ILE A 159 -2.37 9.52 -21.01
N GLN A 160 -3.59 9.58 -20.50
CA GLN A 160 -3.95 10.33 -19.31
C GLN A 160 -4.54 9.37 -18.28
N LEU A 161 -4.12 9.52 -17.02
CA LEU A 161 -4.72 8.83 -15.88
C LEU A 161 -5.50 9.85 -15.05
N LYS A 162 -6.76 9.57 -14.77
CA LYS A 162 -7.68 10.46 -14.05
C LYS A 162 -8.12 9.81 -12.75
N LEU A 163 -8.62 10.65 -11.83
CA LEU A 163 -9.32 10.23 -10.65
C LEU A 163 -10.78 9.91 -10.99
N SER A 164 -11.21 8.67 -10.81
CA SER A 164 -12.63 8.31 -10.95
C SER A 164 -13.46 8.78 -9.74
N THR A 165 -14.79 8.78 -9.92
CA THR A 165 -15.74 9.01 -8.82
C THR A 165 -15.62 7.94 -7.72
N SER A 166 -15.25 6.71 -8.08
CA SER A 166 -14.98 5.59 -7.17
C SER A 166 -13.59 5.64 -6.49
N LYS A 167 -12.84 6.73 -6.64
CA LYS A 167 -11.47 6.90 -6.10
C LYS A 167 -10.45 5.90 -6.69
N GLN A 168 -10.69 5.43 -7.91
CA GLN A 168 -9.78 4.56 -8.67
C GLN A 168 -9.09 5.32 -9.80
N ILE A 169 -8.07 4.70 -10.39
CA ILE A 169 -7.43 5.20 -11.60
C ILE A 169 -8.36 4.93 -12.79
N GLN A 170 -8.69 5.97 -13.54
CA GLN A 170 -9.35 5.86 -14.84
C GLN A 170 -8.34 6.16 -15.95
N VAL A 171 -8.24 5.30 -16.95
CA VAL A 171 -7.33 5.48 -18.08
C VAL A 171 -8.07 6.06 -19.27
N THR A 172 -7.44 7.02 -19.95
CA THR A 172 -7.90 7.55 -21.25
C THR A 172 -6.71 7.64 -22.18
N ALA A 173 -6.86 7.21 -23.43
CA ALA A 173 -5.83 7.28 -24.46
C ALA A 173 -6.33 8.15 -25.62
N ASP A 174 -5.66 9.27 -25.86
CA ASP A 174 -6.05 10.24 -26.88
C ASP A 174 -4.84 10.80 -27.63
N GLN A 175 -5.08 11.65 -28.64
CA GLN A 175 -4.03 12.22 -29.50
C GLN A 175 -3.12 11.15 -30.14
N CYS A 176 -3.75 10.18 -30.80
CA CYS A 176 -3.05 9.20 -31.62
C CYS A 176 -2.63 9.82 -32.98
N SER A 177 -1.39 9.58 -33.40
CA SER A 177 -0.96 9.83 -34.77
C SER A 177 -0.17 8.66 -35.30
N PHE A 178 -0.50 8.24 -36.52
CA PHE A 178 0.22 7.24 -37.29
C PHE A 178 0.54 7.82 -38.66
N ARG A 179 1.82 7.95 -38.97
CA ARG A 179 2.34 8.50 -40.23
C ARG A 179 3.32 7.52 -40.83
N PHE A 180 3.49 7.59 -42.15
CA PHE A 180 4.48 6.83 -42.90
C PHE A 180 4.96 7.70 -44.06
N ALA A 181 6.23 7.56 -44.46
CA ALA A 181 6.80 8.36 -45.55
C ALA A 181 6.41 7.77 -46.91
N ASN A 182 6.53 6.45 -47.05
CA ASN A 182 6.25 5.74 -48.28
C ASN A 182 5.33 4.54 -48.01
N SER A 183 4.54 4.18 -49.01
CA SER A 183 3.72 2.98 -48.99
C SER A 183 3.78 2.25 -50.32
N ASP A 184 3.96 0.94 -50.27
CA ASP A 184 3.74 0.04 -51.39
C ASP A 184 2.51 -0.82 -51.14
N VAL A 185 1.70 -0.99 -52.18
CA VAL A 185 0.45 -1.77 -52.12
C VAL A 185 0.45 -2.73 -53.30
N GLU A 186 0.67 -3.99 -52.97
CA GLU A 186 0.69 -5.10 -53.89
C GLU A 186 -0.62 -5.90 -53.83
N VAL A 187 -1.01 -6.50 -54.95
CA VAL A 187 -2.15 -7.41 -54.99
C VAL A 187 -1.65 -8.80 -54.66
N ALA A 188 -2.03 -9.34 -53.50
CA ALA A 188 -1.62 -10.66 -53.06
C ALA A 188 -2.51 -11.75 -53.67
N GLU A 189 -3.84 -11.59 -53.53
CA GLU A 189 -4.84 -12.52 -54.03
C GLU A 189 -6.06 -11.74 -54.53
N TYR A 190 -6.75 -12.23 -55.56
CA TYR A 190 -7.95 -11.56 -56.06
C TYR A 190 -8.88 -12.52 -56.79
N ASP A 191 -10.18 -12.27 -56.68
CA ASP A 191 -11.21 -12.85 -57.54
C ASP A 191 -11.89 -11.71 -58.29
N CYS A 192 -11.27 -11.28 -59.41
CA CYS A 192 -11.68 -10.11 -60.17
C CYS A 192 -11.34 -10.23 -61.66
N LYS A 193 -12.16 -9.61 -62.51
CA LYS A 193 -11.81 -9.41 -63.93
C LYS A 193 -10.55 -8.55 -64.08
N LYS A 194 -9.70 -8.87 -65.07
CA LYS A 194 -8.47 -8.13 -65.40
C LYS A 194 -8.75 -6.62 -65.50
N GLY A 195 -7.95 -5.81 -64.79
CA GLY A 195 -8.02 -4.35 -64.78
C GLY A 195 -8.79 -3.73 -63.60
N LEU A 196 -9.79 -4.42 -63.04
CA LEU A 196 -10.53 -3.90 -61.87
C LEU A 196 -9.68 -3.90 -60.60
N THR A 197 -8.76 -4.85 -60.46
CA THR A 197 -7.81 -4.94 -59.34
C THR A 197 -6.98 -3.67 -59.20
N ASN A 198 -6.41 -3.16 -60.31
CA ASN A 198 -5.59 -1.95 -60.32
C ASN A 198 -6.39 -0.70 -59.92
N ILE A 199 -7.67 -0.64 -60.29
CA ILE A 199 -8.56 0.47 -59.90
C ILE A 199 -8.79 0.45 -58.38
N ILE A 200 -9.16 -0.70 -57.82
CA ILE A 200 -9.42 -0.84 -56.37
C ILE A 200 -8.13 -0.58 -55.59
N ARG A 201 -6.99 -1.10 -56.06
CA ARG A 201 -5.67 -0.85 -55.47
C ARG A 201 -5.34 0.64 -55.39
N ASN A 202 -5.54 1.38 -56.48
CA ASN A 202 -5.29 2.83 -56.51
C ASN A 202 -6.22 3.60 -55.58
N ILE A 203 -7.49 3.19 -55.46
CA ILE A 203 -8.44 3.80 -54.52
C ILE A 203 -8.03 3.50 -53.08
N PHE A 204 -7.67 2.26 -52.79
CA PHE A 204 -7.22 1.82 -51.46
C PHE A 204 -5.95 2.57 -51.04
N ALA A 205 -4.93 2.61 -51.91
CA ALA A 205 -3.68 3.31 -51.65
C ALA A 205 -3.89 4.81 -51.32
N LYS A 206 -4.79 5.49 -52.04
CA LYS A 206 -5.12 6.91 -51.76
C LYS A 206 -5.79 7.12 -50.40
N ARG A 207 -6.44 6.09 -49.84
CA ARG A 207 -7.13 6.14 -48.54
C ARG A 207 -6.30 5.53 -47.41
N LEU A 208 -5.11 5.03 -47.70
CA LEU A 208 -4.27 4.33 -46.75
C LEU A 208 -3.86 5.23 -45.57
N HIS A 209 -3.51 6.49 -45.84
CA HIS A 209 -3.25 7.47 -44.77
C HIS A 209 -4.45 7.66 -43.84
N GLN A 210 -5.65 7.81 -44.40
CA GLN A 210 -6.87 7.96 -43.61
C GLN A 210 -7.15 6.70 -42.78
N LEU A 211 -7.00 5.51 -43.38
CA LEU A 211 -7.20 4.23 -42.70
C LEU A 211 -6.26 4.08 -41.49
N MET A 212 -4.98 4.43 -41.64
CA MET A 212 -3.99 4.34 -40.55
C MET A 212 -4.16 5.43 -39.49
N GLN A 213 -4.42 6.67 -39.90
CA GLN A 213 -4.51 7.81 -38.98
C GLN A 213 -5.85 7.90 -38.23
N GLU A 214 -6.96 7.48 -38.82
CA GLU A 214 -8.29 7.55 -38.17
C GLU A 214 -8.66 6.20 -37.55
N ASN A 215 -8.78 5.15 -38.36
CA ASN A 215 -9.36 3.90 -37.90
C ASN A 215 -8.40 3.07 -37.05
N PHE A 216 -7.15 2.90 -37.51
CA PHE A 216 -6.15 2.14 -36.76
C PHE A 216 -5.84 2.84 -35.44
N CYS A 217 -5.63 4.15 -35.48
CA CYS A 217 -5.42 4.97 -34.28
C CYS A 217 -6.58 4.92 -33.29
N GLN A 218 -7.84 5.03 -33.74
CA GLN A 218 -8.99 4.91 -32.85
C GLN A 218 -9.04 3.54 -32.18
N ARG A 219 -8.83 2.46 -32.93
CA ARG A 219 -8.82 1.09 -32.40
C ARG A 219 -7.68 0.88 -31.41
N LEU A 220 -6.49 1.38 -31.73
CA LEU A 220 -5.32 1.27 -30.86
C LEU A 220 -5.49 2.07 -29.57
N ALA A 221 -6.10 3.26 -29.63
CA ALA A 221 -6.47 4.03 -28.45
C ALA A 221 -7.46 3.25 -27.57
N SER A 222 -8.53 2.71 -28.14
CA SER A 222 -9.50 1.87 -27.40
C SER A 222 -8.85 0.62 -26.80
N PHE A 223 -7.96 -0.04 -27.53
CA PHE A 223 -7.20 -1.19 -27.04
C PHE A 223 -6.29 -0.81 -25.86
N THR A 224 -5.58 0.31 -25.98
CA THR A 224 -4.72 0.84 -24.92
C THR A 224 -5.53 1.16 -23.67
N GLU A 225 -6.68 1.82 -23.82
CA GLU A 225 -7.59 2.12 -22.72
C GLU A 225 -8.06 0.85 -22.03
N GLN A 226 -8.57 -0.14 -22.78
CA GLN A 226 -9.09 -1.38 -22.21
C GLN A 226 -8.00 -2.18 -21.48
N THR A 227 -6.83 -2.33 -22.10
CA THR A 227 -5.71 -3.10 -21.55
C THR A 227 -5.19 -2.47 -20.27
N LEU A 228 -4.89 -1.17 -20.29
CA LEU A 228 -4.40 -0.48 -19.10
C LEU A 228 -5.48 -0.37 -18.03
N THR A 229 -6.75 -0.22 -18.41
CA THR A 229 -7.87 -0.21 -17.47
C THR A 229 -7.94 -1.52 -16.69
N ARG A 230 -7.78 -2.68 -17.34
CA ARG A 230 -7.73 -3.99 -16.64
C ARG A 230 -6.60 -4.01 -15.61
N VAL A 231 -5.39 -3.63 -16.02
CA VAL A 231 -4.22 -3.61 -15.14
C VAL A 231 -4.42 -2.72 -13.91
N VAL A 232 -5.01 -1.52 -14.08
CA VAL A 232 -5.22 -0.61 -12.94
C VAL A 232 -6.47 -0.93 -12.11
N GLN A 233 -7.47 -1.61 -12.69
CA GLN A 233 -8.68 -2.03 -11.97
C GLN A 233 -8.41 -3.16 -10.97
N ASP A 234 -7.38 -3.97 -11.22
CA ASP A 234 -6.93 -5.01 -10.28
C ASP A 234 -6.35 -4.44 -8.99
N ILE A 235 -6.05 -3.13 -8.95
CA ILE A 235 -5.65 -2.42 -7.72
C ILE A 235 -6.93 -2.11 -6.92
N PRO A 236 -7.19 -2.81 -5.80
CA PRO A 236 -8.43 -2.62 -5.06
C PRO A 236 -8.40 -1.29 -4.30
N VAL A 237 -9.56 -0.63 -4.19
CA VAL A 237 -9.71 0.54 -3.30
C VAL A 237 -9.55 0.15 -1.84
N LYS A 238 -9.98 -1.06 -1.47
CA LYS A 238 -9.86 -1.61 -0.12
C LYS A 238 -9.06 -2.91 -0.18
N LEU A 239 -7.85 -2.89 0.35
CA LEU A 239 -6.96 -4.05 0.40
C LEU A 239 -7.01 -4.67 1.80
N PRO A 240 -7.54 -5.89 2.00
CA PRO A 240 -7.51 -6.54 3.31
C PRO A 240 -6.06 -6.78 3.75
N LEU A 241 -5.76 -6.54 5.04
CA LEU A 241 -4.42 -6.77 5.61
C LEU A 241 -4.06 -8.25 5.71
N TYR A 242 -5.07 -9.11 5.86
CA TYR A 242 -4.91 -10.55 5.88
C TYR A 242 -5.85 -11.21 4.87
N LYS A 243 -5.28 -11.94 3.90
CA LYS A 243 -6.06 -12.81 3.01
C LYS A 243 -5.95 -14.24 3.53
N GLN A 244 -7.08 -14.83 3.93
CA GLN A 244 -7.11 -16.27 4.15
C GLN A 244 -6.73 -16.96 2.85
N GLN A 245 -5.69 -17.79 2.87
CA GLN A 245 -5.56 -18.83 1.85
C GLN A 245 -6.83 -19.69 1.96
N PRO A 246 -7.55 -19.95 0.85
CA PRO A 246 -8.70 -20.83 0.89
C PRO A 246 -8.22 -22.19 1.41
N GLN A 247 -8.69 -22.56 2.59
CA GLN A 247 -8.53 -23.90 3.13
C GLN A 247 -9.08 -24.85 2.06
N ILE A 248 -8.19 -25.66 1.46
CA ILE A 248 -8.58 -26.75 0.59
C ILE A 248 -9.52 -27.59 1.45
N ARG A 249 -10.83 -27.51 1.17
CA ARG A 249 -11.82 -28.41 1.74
C ARG A 249 -11.40 -29.80 1.30
N ARG A 250 -10.67 -30.50 2.17
CA ARG A 250 -10.45 -31.94 2.01
C ARG A 250 -11.84 -32.54 1.82
N PRO A 251 -12.10 -33.27 0.72
CA PRO A 251 -13.38 -33.89 0.52
C PRO A 251 -13.70 -34.73 1.75
N ALA A 252 -14.91 -34.60 2.25
CA ALA A 252 -15.40 -35.37 3.38
C ALA A 252 -15.13 -36.85 3.06
N PHE A 253 -14.21 -37.45 3.81
CA PHE A 253 -13.91 -38.86 3.69
C PHE A 253 -15.18 -39.59 4.12
N ASN A 254 -15.85 -40.22 3.15
CA ASN A 254 -17.03 -41.04 3.41
C ASN A 254 -16.67 -42.06 4.49
N ARG A 255 -17.41 -42.00 5.60
CA ARG A 255 -17.46 -43.06 6.60
C ARG A 255 -17.96 -44.33 5.91
N THR A 256 -17.03 -45.14 5.45
CA THR A 256 -17.31 -46.54 5.11
C THR A 256 -16.98 -47.37 6.34
N SER A 257 -18.04 -48.01 6.83
CA SER A 257 -18.10 -49.27 7.57
C SER A 257 -16.99 -49.62 8.57
N ALA A 258 -17.43 -49.80 9.81
CA ALA A 258 -16.74 -50.61 10.81
C ALA A 258 -16.52 -52.04 10.26
N ALA A 259 -15.29 -52.35 9.92
CA ALA A 259 -14.64 -53.66 9.96
C ALA A 259 -13.34 -53.51 9.19
N ASP A 260 -12.23 -53.29 9.88
CA ASP A 260 -11.04 -54.12 9.71
C ASP A 260 -9.82 -53.61 10.48
N MET A 261 -9.15 -54.60 11.06
CA MET A 261 -7.74 -54.68 11.42
C MET A 261 -7.22 -53.97 12.68
N LYS A 262 -7.22 -54.82 13.73
CA LYS A 262 -6.23 -54.89 14.80
C LYS A 262 -4.78 -54.69 14.31
N ARG A 263 -3.96 -54.23 15.26
CA ARG A 263 -2.54 -54.58 15.50
C ARG A 263 -1.50 -53.62 14.90
N SER A 264 -1.02 -52.68 15.71
CA SER A 264 0.43 -52.51 15.93
C SER A 264 0.69 -51.67 17.18
N ASN A 265 1.41 -52.27 18.13
CA ASN A 265 2.01 -51.57 19.27
C ASN A 265 3.29 -50.84 18.83
N ASN A 266 3.61 -49.83 19.61
CA ASN A 266 4.97 -49.37 19.92
C ASN A 266 5.66 -48.44 18.90
N VAL A 267 5.54 -47.12 19.11
CA VAL A 267 6.67 -46.20 18.99
C VAL A 267 6.53 -45.13 20.07
N ASN A 268 7.50 -45.12 21.00
CA ASN A 268 7.82 -43.99 21.87
C ASN A 268 7.90 -42.72 21.05
N ASN A 269 7.12 -41.70 21.39
CA ASN A 269 7.55 -40.33 21.11
C ASN A 269 7.40 -39.50 22.37
N ASN A 270 8.56 -39.20 22.97
CA ASN A 270 8.76 -38.15 23.95
C ASN A 270 8.31 -36.82 23.35
N ASN A 271 7.02 -36.50 23.48
CA ASN A 271 6.58 -35.13 23.35
C ASN A 271 6.74 -34.45 24.70
N ASN A 272 7.98 -34.00 24.97
CA ASN A 272 8.18 -32.84 25.81
C ASN A 272 7.47 -31.66 25.12
N ASN A 273 6.16 -31.54 25.38
CA ASN A 273 5.39 -30.36 25.04
C ASN A 273 5.83 -29.24 25.97
N ASN A 274 7.00 -28.67 25.68
CA ASN A 274 7.31 -27.30 26.03
C ASN A 274 6.39 -26.42 25.18
N ASN A 275 5.11 -26.34 25.56
CA ASN A 275 4.21 -25.30 25.11
C ASN A 275 4.70 -23.97 25.69
N HIS A 276 5.75 -23.43 25.07
CA HIS A 276 5.92 -22.00 25.02
C HIS A 276 4.63 -21.45 24.41
N HIS A 277 3.85 -20.73 25.21
CA HIS A 277 2.77 -19.88 24.70
C HIS A 277 3.41 -18.68 24.00
N ASN A 278 4.14 -18.98 22.92
CA ASN A 278 4.51 -18.01 21.92
C ASN A 278 3.19 -17.66 21.26
N VAL A 279 2.78 -16.40 21.33
CA VAL A 279 1.73 -15.87 20.46
C VAL A 279 2.10 -16.31 19.05
N THR A 280 1.31 -17.21 18.48
CA THR A 280 1.62 -17.77 17.17
C THR A 280 1.23 -16.75 16.10
N VAL A 281 1.79 -16.88 14.90
CA VAL A 281 1.38 -16.08 13.72
C VAL A 281 -0.15 -16.14 13.52
N ASP A 282 -0.78 -17.24 13.94
CA ASP A 282 -2.23 -17.46 13.87
C ASP A 282 -3.04 -16.44 14.70
N ASP A 283 -2.54 -15.97 15.85
CA ASP A 283 -3.26 -15.02 16.71
C ASP A 283 -3.30 -13.61 16.11
N MET A 284 -2.19 -13.16 15.52
CA MET A 284 -2.13 -11.87 14.80
C MET A 284 -2.96 -11.89 13.52
N SER A 285 -2.97 -13.03 12.82
CA SER A 285 -3.80 -13.22 11.64
C SER A 285 -5.30 -13.16 11.96
N ALA A 286 -5.70 -13.55 13.18
CA ALA A 286 -7.06 -13.39 13.66
C ALA A 286 -7.38 -11.92 13.99
N LEU A 287 -6.46 -11.20 14.64
CA LEU A 287 -6.64 -9.79 15.01
C LEU A 287 -6.76 -8.85 13.80
N LEU A 288 -5.98 -9.08 12.75
CA LEU A 288 -5.96 -8.23 11.56
C LEU A 288 -6.97 -8.65 10.46
N ARG A 289 -7.72 -9.73 10.67
CA ARG A 289 -8.66 -10.29 9.68
C ARG A 289 -9.71 -9.28 9.22
N ASP A 290 -10.18 -8.45 10.15
CA ASP A 290 -11.21 -7.46 9.90
C ASP A 290 -10.64 -6.10 9.48
N PHE A 291 -9.33 -5.99 9.22
CA PHE A 291 -8.72 -4.73 8.82
C PHE A 291 -8.40 -4.68 7.33
N TYR A 292 -8.54 -3.48 6.76
CA TYR A 292 -8.16 -3.18 5.38
C TYR A 292 -7.42 -1.85 5.29
N VAL A 293 -6.61 -1.71 4.24
CA VAL A 293 -5.98 -0.46 3.81
C VAL A 293 -6.85 0.17 2.72
N ASP A 294 -7.24 1.42 2.92
CA ASP A 294 -7.91 2.25 1.92
C ASP A 294 -6.87 2.83 0.95
N LEU A 295 -6.75 2.23 -0.23
CA LEU A 295 -5.89 2.66 -1.32
C LEU A 295 -6.58 3.63 -2.29
N GLY A 296 -7.77 4.13 -1.94
CA GLY A 296 -8.48 5.12 -2.74
C GLY A 296 -7.63 6.37 -3.01
N LEU A 297 -7.66 6.85 -4.24
CA LEU A 297 -6.88 8.02 -4.66
C LEU A 297 -7.36 9.30 -3.98
N THR A 298 -6.41 10.11 -3.49
CA THR A 298 -6.70 11.42 -2.88
C THR A 298 -6.63 12.57 -3.88
N LYS A 299 -5.94 12.37 -5.00
CA LYS A 299 -5.77 13.33 -6.10
C LYS A 299 -5.50 12.60 -7.41
N GLU A 300 -5.63 13.31 -8.52
CA GLU A 300 -5.27 12.79 -9.83
C GLU A 300 -3.79 12.36 -9.86
N PRO A 301 -3.47 11.21 -10.47
CA PRO A 301 -2.09 10.87 -10.77
C PRO A 301 -1.46 11.97 -11.61
N ALA A 302 -0.22 12.34 -11.28
CA ALA A 302 0.45 13.45 -11.94
C ALA A 302 1.94 13.15 -12.15
N VAL A 303 2.49 13.56 -13.28
CA VAL A 303 3.94 13.56 -13.49
C VAL A 303 4.57 14.78 -12.82
N VAL A 304 5.54 14.51 -11.96
CA VAL A 304 6.29 15.52 -11.21
C VAL A 304 7.73 15.54 -11.71
N ASN A 305 8.25 16.74 -11.95
CA ASN A 305 9.66 16.96 -12.21
C ASN A 305 10.35 17.35 -10.90
N ALA A 306 11.26 16.51 -10.41
CA ALA A 306 12.03 16.74 -9.19
C ALA A 306 13.49 16.33 -9.47
N PRO A 307 14.28 17.22 -10.11
CA PRO A 307 15.64 16.92 -10.54
C PRO A 307 16.48 16.25 -9.44
N PRO A 308 17.25 15.20 -9.75
CA PRO A 308 17.55 14.69 -11.10
C PRO A 308 16.49 13.74 -11.68
N THR A 309 15.35 13.56 -11.00
CA THR A 309 14.34 12.55 -11.35
C THR A 309 13.06 13.16 -11.91
N LYS A 310 12.37 12.37 -12.74
CA LYS A 310 11.00 12.63 -13.17
C LYS A 310 10.19 11.36 -12.89
N TYR A 311 8.99 11.49 -12.33
CA TYR A 311 8.19 10.34 -11.93
C TYR A 311 6.70 10.59 -12.09
N LEU A 312 5.95 9.52 -12.37
CA LEU A 312 4.51 9.47 -12.18
C LEU A 312 4.22 9.27 -10.68
N MET A 313 3.45 10.17 -10.08
CA MET A 313 3.02 10.07 -8.69
C MET A 313 1.56 9.63 -8.61
N ILE A 314 1.31 8.56 -7.87
CA ILE A 314 -0.02 8.05 -7.51
C ILE A 314 -0.17 8.23 -5.99
N ALA A 315 -1.20 8.95 -5.58
CA ALA A 315 -1.40 9.37 -4.20
C ALA A 315 -2.67 8.73 -3.63
N MET A 316 -2.49 7.90 -2.61
CA MET A 316 -3.52 7.07 -2.01
C MET A 316 -3.81 7.49 -0.57
N LYS A 317 -5.03 7.22 -0.11
CA LYS A 317 -5.51 7.63 1.21
C LYS A 317 -4.71 6.99 2.35
N GLY A 318 -4.46 5.69 2.26
CA GLY A 318 -3.61 4.95 3.20
C GLY A 318 -4.19 4.78 4.60
N GLU A 319 -5.50 4.91 4.77
CA GLU A 319 -6.12 4.65 6.09
C GLU A 319 -6.21 3.14 6.31
N ILE A 320 -5.70 2.66 7.43
CA ILE A 320 -5.95 1.30 7.91
C ILE A 320 -7.17 1.37 8.83
N ALA A 321 -8.27 0.76 8.41
CA ALA A 321 -9.53 0.79 9.12
C ALA A 321 -10.08 -0.61 9.37
N LYS A 322 -10.85 -0.75 10.45
CA LYS A 322 -11.63 -1.96 10.71
C LYS A 322 -12.87 -1.97 9.81
N GLN A 323 -13.23 -3.14 9.30
CA GLN A 323 -14.45 -3.40 8.55
C GLN A 323 -15.65 -2.95 9.38
N ASN A 324 -16.62 -2.29 8.73
CA ASN A 324 -17.84 -1.78 9.35
C ASN A 324 -17.63 -0.73 10.46
N SER A 325 -16.42 -0.17 10.62
CA SER A 325 -16.24 1.00 11.47
C SER A 325 -17.01 2.19 10.90
N ALA A 326 -17.90 2.78 11.70
CA ALA A 326 -18.74 3.91 11.29
C ALA A 326 -17.95 5.23 11.20
N GLU A 327 -16.81 5.31 11.89
CA GLU A 327 -16.01 6.54 12.02
C GLU A 327 -14.63 6.36 11.38
N ALA A 328 -14.23 7.30 10.53
CA ALA A 328 -12.85 7.40 10.06
C ALA A 328 -11.93 7.88 11.19
N ALA A 329 -10.63 7.66 11.05
CA ALA A 329 -9.64 8.23 11.97
C ALA A 329 -9.77 9.78 12.04
N PRO A 330 -9.81 10.39 13.24
CA PRO A 330 -10.08 11.83 13.42
C PRO A 330 -8.87 12.73 13.13
N PHE A 331 -7.85 12.20 12.48
CA PHE A 331 -6.61 12.89 12.11
C PHE A 331 -6.27 12.59 10.64
N ARG A 332 -5.29 13.30 10.08
CA ARG A 332 -4.93 13.22 8.66
C ARG A 332 -3.43 13.05 8.46
N PRO A 333 -2.99 12.54 7.29
CA PRO A 333 -1.57 12.46 6.97
C PRO A 333 -0.87 13.81 7.05
N LYS A 334 0.31 13.80 7.69
CA LYS A 334 1.19 14.97 7.71
C LYS A 334 1.85 15.14 6.34
N ARG A 335 2.31 16.37 6.07
CA ARG A 335 3.10 16.64 4.87
C ARG A 335 4.47 15.97 5.01
N ILE A 336 4.90 15.33 3.93
CA ILE A 336 6.24 14.75 3.81
C ILE A 336 7.15 15.69 3.02
N GLY A 337 8.46 15.58 3.25
CA GLY A 337 9.45 16.24 2.41
C GLY A 337 9.37 15.78 0.96
N ASN A 338 9.71 16.68 0.03
CA ASN A 338 9.99 16.30 -1.36
C ASN A 338 11.44 15.81 -1.46
N THR A 339 11.74 14.67 -0.84
CA THR A 339 13.04 14.04 -0.99
C THR A 339 13.16 13.52 -2.43
N PRO A 340 14.19 13.90 -3.20
CA PRO A 340 14.47 13.25 -4.46
C PRO A 340 14.81 11.80 -4.14
N GLY A 341 14.14 10.86 -4.79
CA GLY A 341 14.44 9.44 -4.60
C GLY A 341 15.87 9.11 -5.00
N ARG A 342 16.35 7.92 -4.62
CA ARG A 342 17.66 7.41 -5.04
C ARG A 342 17.77 7.44 -6.58
N ARG A 343 18.84 8.04 -7.11
CA ARG A 343 19.12 8.05 -8.55
C ARG A 343 19.20 6.61 -9.08
N GLY A 344 18.52 6.33 -10.19
CA GLY A 344 18.49 4.99 -10.81
C GLY A 344 17.43 4.04 -10.25
N ALA A 345 16.77 4.36 -9.13
CA ALA A 345 15.69 3.53 -8.62
C ALA A 345 14.46 3.63 -9.53
N MET A 346 13.84 2.50 -9.85
CA MET A 346 12.68 2.44 -10.74
C MET A 346 11.36 2.84 -10.05
N MET A 347 11.26 2.59 -8.75
CA MET A 347 10.04 2.82 -7.98
C MET A 347 10.32 3.29 -6.55
N HIS A 348 9.42 4.12 -6.02
CA HIS A 348 9.32 4.43 -4.60
C HIS A 348 7.91 4.17 -4.07
N LEU A 349 7.81 3.44 -2.97
CA LEU A 349 6.60 3.27 -2.18
C LEU A 349 6.80 3.97 -0.83
N ILE A 350 6.02 5.00 -0.57
CA ILE A 350 6.21 5.89 0.57
C ILE A 350 5.00 5.76 1.49
N PHE A 351 5.25 5.45 2.76
CA PHE A 351 4.23 5.37 3.80
C PHE A 351 4.43 6.54 4.76
N THR A 352 3.40 7.34 4.99
CA THR A 352 3.44 8.31 6.10
C THR A 352 3.32 7.61 7.45
N ASP A 353 3.38 8.34 8.55
CA ASP A 353 2.98 7.83 9.87
C ASP A 353 1.46 7.57 10.00
N PHE A 354 0.65 7.99 9.03
CA PHE A 354 -0.81 7.90 9.09
C PHE A 354 -1.37 6.47 9.06
N PRO A 355 -0.94 5.55 8.17
CA PRO A 355 -1.51 4.20 8.10
C PRO A 355 -1.41 3.48 9.45
N ILE A 356 -0.22 3.49 10.07
CA ILE A 356 -0.02 2.82 11.36
C ILE A 356 -0.79 3.52 12.50
N ASN A 357 -0.84 4.85 12.53
CA ASN A 357 -1.63 5.57 13.54
C ASN A 357 -3.14 5.30 13.38
N SER A 358 -3.65 5.24 12.15
CA SER A 358 -5.05 4.90 11.90
C SER A 358 -5.38 3.47 12.35
N MET A 359 -4.46 2.53 12.12
CA MET A 359 -4.59 1.16 12.64
C MET A 359 -4.68 1.15 14.16
N LEU A 360 -3.73 1.80 14.84
CA LEU A 360 -3.69 1.88 16.30
C LEU A 360 -4.94 2.54 16.89
N TYR A 361 -5.48 3.57 16.22
CA TYR A 361 -6.76 4.19 16.57
C TYR A 361 -7.93 3.21 16.49
N HIS A 362 -8.08 2.49 15.38
CA HIS A 362 -9.18 1.53 15.21
C HIS A 362 -9.03 0.32 16.15
N MET A 363 -7.80 -0.13 16.43
CA MET A 363 -7.53 -1.18 17.42
C MET A 363 -7.89 -0.72 18.84
N TYR A 364 -7.51 0.50 19.22
CA TYR A 364 -7.89 1.11 20.49
C TYR A 364 -9.41 1.20 20.64
N ARG A 365 -10.11 1.76 19.65
CA ARG A 365 -11.58 1.89 19.67
C ARG A 365 -12.30 0.55 19.71
N ALA A 366 -11.67 -0.52 19.21
CA ALA A 366 -12.18 -1.88 19.27
C ALA A 366 -11.85 -2.62 20.58
N GLY A 367 -11.15 -1.98 21.53
CA GLY A 367 -10.72 -2.61 22.78
C GLY A 367 -9.63 -3.67 22.61
N MET A 368 -8.98 -3.72 21.44
CA MET A 368 -7.98 -4.75 21.09
C MET A 368 -6.61 -4.50 21.74
N LEU A 369 -6.41 -3.33 22.33
CA LEU A 369 -5.16 -2.91 22.96
C LEU A 369 -5.25 -2.87 24.49
N ASP A 370 -6.45 -3.09 25.05
CA ASP A 370 -6.62 -3.33 26.47
C ASP A 370 -6.23 -4.79 26.76
N TYR A 371 -5.47 -5.01 27.84
CA TYR A 371 -4.87 -6.31 28.09
C TYR A 371 -5.11 -6.74 29.53
N LYS A 372 -5.72 -7.92 29.69
CA LYS A 372 -5.87 -8.60 30.97
C LYS A 372 -4.88 -9.76 31.05
N LEU A 373 -4.06 -9.77 32.09
CA LEU A 373 -3.13 -10.84 32.41
C LEU A 373 -3.60 -11.55 33.69
N SER A 374 -3.68 -12.87 33.64
CA SER A 374 -4.06 -13.71 34.78
C SER A 374 -3.29 -15.03 34.76
N SER A 375 -3.46 -15.85 35.80
CA SER A 375 -2.88 -17.20 35.86
C SER A 375 -3.35 -18.09 34.70
N GLU A 376 -4.50 -17.81 34.10
CA GLU A 376 -5.03 -18.54 32.93
C GLU A 376 -4.32 -18.18 31.61
N SER A 377 -3.52 -17.11 31.59
CA SER A 377 -2.91 -16.61 30.35
C SER A 377 -1.78 -17.50 29.80
N SER A 378 -1.04 -18.19 30.67
CA SER A 378 -0.09 -19.26 30.29
C SER A 378 0.42 -20.00 31.54
N PRO A 379 0.95 -21.23 31.42
CA PRO A 379 1.51 -21.97 32.56
C PRO A 379 2.66 -21.26 33.26
N LYS A 380 3.54 -20.58 32.50
CA LYS A 380 4.64 -19.78 33.08
C LYS A 380 4.09 -18.59 33.88
N MET A 381 3.05 -17.95 33.36
CA MET A 381 2.38 -16.84 34.03
C MET A 381 1.62 -17.29 35.27
N ALA A 382 1.03 -18.48 35.24
CA ALA A 382 0.37 -19.11 36.38
C ALA A 382 1.30 -19.33 37.57
N ASN A 383 2.59 -19.61 37.32
CA ASN A 383 3.58 -19.73 38.38
C ASN A 383 4.07 -18.35 38.83
N PHE A 384 4.35 -17.45 37.89
CA PHE A 384 4.86 -16.10 38.19
C PHE A 384 3.87 -15.26 39.01
N LEU A 385 2.57 -15.31 38.70
CA LEU A 385 1.56 -14.44 39.33
C LEU A 385 1.12 -14.90 40.73
N ARG A 386 1.70 -15.97 41.28
CA ARG A 386 1.36 -16.44 42.63
C ARG A 386 1.92 -15.52 43.70
N THR A 387 1.13 -15.32 44.75
CA THR A 387 1.58 -14.62 45.97
C THR A 387 2.31 -15.55 46.94
N THR A 388 2.09 -16.86 46.87
CA THR A 388 2.80 -17.86 47.68
C THR A 388 3.71 -18.67 46.78
N CYS A 389 4.94 -18.83 47.24
CA CYS A 389 6.06 -19.17 46.39
C CYS A 389 6.73 -20.45 46.84
N ASP A 390 6.73 -21.46 45.98
CA ASP A 390 7.47 -22.70 46.20
C ASP A 390 8.95 -22.56 45.75
N ASP A 391 9.25 -21.53 44.95
CA ASP A 391 10.57 -21.18 44.43
C ASP A 391 10.76 -19.65 44.34
N LEU A 392 11.91 -19.20 43.84
CA LEU A 392 12.24 -17.77 43.71
C LEU A 392 11.51 -17.07 42.53
N MET A 393 10.67 -17.77 41.78
CA MET A 393 10.15 -17.35 40.46
C MET A 393 8.66 -16.97 40.49
N CYS A 394 8.28 -16.17 41.49
CA CYS A 394 6.91 -15.71 41.73
C CYS A 394 6.90 -14.22 42.15
N VAL A 395 5.73 -13.59 42.06
CA VAL A 395 5.52 -12.20 42.48
C VAL A 395 5.60 -12.04 44.00
N GLY A 396 5.15 -13.04 44.77
CA GLY A 396 5.23 -13.01 46.24
C GLY A 396 6.66 -12.84 46.78
N PHE A 397 7.62 -13.52 46.16
CA PHE A 397 9.04 -13.42 46.53
C PHE A 397 9.61 -12.02 46.26
N GLY A 398 9.26 -11.43 45.11
CA GLY A 398 9.66 -10.07 44.76
C GLY A 398 8.96 -8.98 45.58
N ILE A 399 7.78 -9.28 46.13
CA ILE A 399 6.92 -8.36 46.89
C ILE A 399 6.43 -9.08 48.16
N PRO A 400 7.25 -9.14 49.22
CA PRO A 400 6.92 -9.89 50.44
C PRO A 400 5.60 -9.48 51.08
N GLU A 401 5.17 -8.23 50.90
CA GLU A 401 3.89 -7.73 51.40
C GLU A 401 2.68 -8.46 50.79
N LEU A 402 2.79 -8.95 49.55
CA LEU A 402 1.74 -9.75 48.92
C LEU A 402 1.67 -11.15 49.54
N GLU A 403 2.82 -11.77 49.78
CA GLU A 403 2.89 -13.09 50.40
C GLU A 403 2.34 -13.07 51.84
N MET A 404 2.73 -12.06 52.62
CA MET A 404 2.31 -11.94 54.02
C MET A 404 0.81 -11.61 54.17
N ARG A 405 0.26 -10.73 53.33
CA ARG A 405 -1.14 -10.27 53.48
C ARG A 405 -2.15 -11.11 52.71
N PHE A 406 -1.72 -11.77 51.63
CA PHE A 406 -2.60 -12.51 50.74
C PHE A 406 -2.04 -13.89 50.40
N PRO A 407 -1.81 -14.78 51.38
CA PRO A 407 -1.28 -16.11 51.12
C PRO A 407 -2.26 -16.96 50.28
N ASN A 408 -1.74 -17.77 49.36
CA ASN A 408 -2.49 -18.65 48.45
C ASN A 408 -3.47 -17.91 47.54
N HIS A 409 -3.07 -16.75 47.02
CA HIS A 409 -3.82 -15.99 46.03
C HIS A 409 -3.01 -15.86 44.72
N ASP A 410 -3.72 -15.49 43.65
CA ASP A 410 -3.12 -15.12 42.38
C ASP A 410 -3.17 -13.60 42.19
N VAL A 411 -2.28 -13.06 41.37
CA VAL A 411 -2.33 -11.67 40.91
C VAL A 411 -2.93 -11.61 39.51
N GLU A 412 -3.91 -10.76 39.27
CA GLU A 412 -4.38 -10.37 37.95
C GLU A 412 -3.93 -8.95 37.63
N ALA A 413 -3.46 -8.71 36.41
CA ALA A 413 -3.17 -7.37 35.91
C ALA A 413 -4.19 -6.95 34.85
N ASP A 414 -4.74 -5.75 34.98
CA ASP A 414 -5.64 -5.13 34.02
C ASP A 414 -4.99 -3.85 33.51
N PHE A 415 -4.58 -3.85 32.25
CA PHE A 415 -4.00 -2.70 31.58
C PHE A 415 -5.00 -2.10 30.60
N ARG A 416 -5.24 -0.79 30.72
CA ARG A 416 -6.13 -0.05 29.83
C ARG A 416 -5.46 1.21 29.33
N LEU A 417 -5.60 1.48 28.04
CA LEU A 417 -5.05 2.68 27.45
C LEU A 417 -5.94 3.90 27.74
N HIS A 418 -5.31 5.04 28.02
CA HIS A 418 -6.04 6.31 28.15
C HIS A 418 -6.36 6.93 26.80
N SER A 419 -5.49 6.69 25.81
CA SER A 419 -5.64 7.21 24.46
C SER A 419 -5.04 6.24 23.43
N PRO A 420 -5.38 6.38 22.13
CA PRO A 420 -4.75 5.59 21.08
C PRO A 420 -3.22 5.77 21.07
N PRO A 421 -2.43 4.69 20.95
CA PRO A 421 -0.99 4.81 20.83
C PRO A 421 -0.60 5.60 19.58
N ARG A 422 0.50 6.35 19.68
CA ARG A 422 0.95 7.26 18.63
C ARG A 422 2.31 6.84 18.10
N ALA A 423 2.37 6.50 16.82
CA ALA A 423 3.60 6.31 16.10
C ALA A 423 4.09 7.63 15.48
N VAL A 424 5.38 7.93 15.62
CA VAL A 424 6.02 9.11 15.02
C VAL A 424 7.23 8.66 14.21
N PHE A 425 7.26 9.06 12.93
CA PHE A 425 8.39 8.80 12.05
C PHE A 425 9.26 10.05 12.01
N SER A 426 10.52 9.90 12.39
CA SER A 426 11.53 10.94 12.33
C SER A 426 12.71 10.48 11.48
N SER A 427 13.67 11.36 11.20
CA SER A 427 14.89 10.97 10.48
C SER A 427 15.58 9.83 11.26
N ASP A 428 15.71 8.67 10.62
CA ASP A 428 16.34 7.44 11.10
C ASP A 428 15.64 6.61 12.19
N GLN A 429 14.56 7.09 12.80
CA GLN A 429 13.88 6.33 13.87
C GLN A 429 12.36 6.44 13.83
N VAL A 430 11.70 5.38 14.29
CA VAL A 430 10.28 5.35 14.63
C VAL A 430 10.18 5.35 16.16
N SER A 431 9.25 6.11 16.72
CA SER A 431 8.85 5.95 18.12
C SER A 431 7.36 5.62 18.19
N VAL A 432 6.98 4.78 19.15
CA VAL A 432 5.58 4.51 19.49
C VAL A 432 5.37 4.88 20.95
N GLU A 433 4.55 5.89 21.17
CA GLU A 433 4.23 6.42 22.49
C GLU A 433 2.84 5.95 22.93
N PHE A 434 2.69 5.57 24.19
CA PHE A 434 1.40 5.27 24.78
C PHE A 434 1.36 5.57 26.27
N ASP A 435 0.15 5.84 26.75
CA ASP A 435 -0.15 6.06 28.16
C ASP A 435 -1.41 5.31 28.56
N GLY A 436 -1.45 4.86 29.81
CA GLY A 436 -2.54 4.03 30.29
C GLY A 436 -2.50 3.82 31.80
N GLN A 437 -3.47 3.06 32.28
CA GLN A 437 -3.59 2.66 33.66
C GLN A 437 -3.37 1.16 33.79
N LEU A 438 -2.57 0.77 34.77
CA LEU A 438 -2.36 -0.61 35.18
C LEU A 438 -2.93 -0.80 36.57
N ASP A 439 -3.92 -1.68 36.69
CA ASP A 439 -4.49 -2.09 37.97
C ASP A 439 -4.10 -3.53 38.26
N LEU A 440 -3.54 -3.77 39.46
CA LEU A 440 -3.17 -5.10 39.93
C LEU A 440 -4.14 -5.54 41.03
N TYR A 441 -4.74 -6.70 40.82
CA TYR A 441 -5.68 -7.31 41.73
C TYR A 441 -5.11 -8.58 42.33
N VAL A 442 -5.42 -8.85 43.58
CA VAL A 442 -5.27 -10.17 44.17
C VAL A 442 -6.60 -10.90 44.05
N THR A 443 -6.57 -12.15 43.61
CA THR A 443 -7.76 -12.97 43.36
C THR A 443 -7.66 -14.36 44.00
N ARG A 444 -8.81 -14.89 44.42
CA ARG A 444 -8.98 -16.29 44.85
C ARG A 444 -10.45 -16.69 44.79
N GLY A 445 -10.82 -17.54 43.83
CA GLY A 445 -12.23 -17.87 43.58
C GLY A 445 -13.04 -16.60 43.26
N LEU A 446 -14.06 -16.29 44.06
CA LEU A 446 -14.86 -15.06 43.91
C LEU A 446 -14.22 -13.82 44.56
N TYR A 447 -13.18 -14.00 45.37
CA TYR A 447 -12.50 -12.89 46.01
C TYR A 447 -11.64 -12.14 44.98
N LYS A 448 -11.79 -10.81 44.93
CA LYS A 448 -10.99 -9.91 44.10
C LYS A 448 -10.78 -8.58 44.81
N GLN A 449 -9.53 -8.20 45.05
CA GLN A 449 -9.18 -6.94 45.71
C GLN A 449 -8.09 -6.20 44.92
N LEU A 450 -8.29 -4.91 44.65
CA LEU A 450 -7.27 -4.04 44.07
C LEU A 450 -6.15 -3.80 45.09
N VAL A 451 -4.91 -4.13 44.73
CA VAL A 451 -3.74 -3.97 45.60
C VAL A 451 -2.81 -2.85 45.15
N PHE A 452 -2.68 -2.63 43.84
CA PHE A 452 -1.88 -1.55 43.26
C PHE A 452 -2.57 -0.93 42.05
N SER A 453 -2.30 0.35 41.83
CA SER A 453 -2.75 1.07 40.63
C SER A 453 -1.65 2.02 40.18
N TYR A 454 -1.35 2.03 38.88
CA TYR A 454 -0.28 2.82 38.28
C TYR A 454 -0.75 3.56 37.05
N ASP A 455 -0.26 4.79 36.90
CA ASP A 455 -0.22 5.48 35.61
C ASP A 455 1.07 5.08 34.88
N ILE A 456 0.91 4.58 33.67
CA ILE A 456 1.99 4.14 32.79
C ILE A 456 2.18 5.18 31.70
N ALA A 457 3.42 5.59 31.48
CA ALA A 457 3.81 6.37 30.31
C ALA A 457 5.03 5.71 29.68
N ALA A 458 4.94 5.35 28.39
CA ALA A 458 5.97 4.57 27.74
C ALA A 458 6.24 5.00 26.29
N GLU A 459 7.45 4.71 25.86
CA GLU A 459 7.95 4.97 24.51
C GLU A 459 8.75 3.76 24.04
N ILE A 460 8.33 3.20 22.91
CA ILE A 460 8.94 2.04 22.25
C ILE A 460 9.67 2.52 21.00
N ASP A 461 10.85 1.97 20.78
CA ASP A 461 11.68 2.11 19.59
C ASP A 461 11.70 0.81 18.80
N PRO A 462 10.85 0.69 17.76
CA PRO A 462 10.97 -0.41 16.82
C PRO A 462 12.12 -0.12 15.85
N GLN A 463 13.19 -0.88 16.01
CA GLN A 463 14.34 -0.89 15.10
C GLN A 463 13.97 -1.76 13.90
N LEU A 464 13.52 -1.12 12.82
CA LEU A 464 13.09 -1.81 11.60
C LEU A 464 14.25 -1.95 10.63
N SER A 465 14.30 -3.08 9.92
CA SER A 465 15.26 -3.34 8.83
C SER A 465 14.55 -4.06 7.69
N LEU A 466 14.96 -3.75 6.46
CA LEU A 466 14.53 -4.50 5.28
C LEU A 466 15.59 -5.53 4.95
N ASP A 467 15.21 -6.80 5.01
CA ASP A 467 16.10 -7.92 4.74
C ASP A 467 16.22 -8.17 3.22
N ASN A 468 17.25 -8.93 2.83
CA ASN A 468 17.53 -9.25 1.44
C ASN A 468 16.44 -10.11 0.77
N ASP A 469 15.62 -10.81 1.56
CA ASP A 469 14.47 -11.59 1.11
C ASP A 469 13.22 -10.72 0.85
N GLY A 470 13.33 -9.40 1.02
CA GLY A 470 12.22 -8.46 0.86
C GLY A 470 11.24 -8.46 2.04
N GLN A 471 11.64 -9.01 3.19
CA GLN A 471 10.85 -8.95 4.43
C GLN A 471 11.27 -7.74 5.26
N LEU A 472 10.29 -6.94 5.68
CA LEU A 472 10.49 -5.90 6.68
C LEU A 472 10.44 -6.55 8.07
N ARG A 473 11.59 -6.67 8.73
CA ARG A 473 11.71 -7.20 10.09
C ARG A 473 12.10 -6.10 11.07
N GLY A 474 12.15 -6.44 12.35
CA GLY A 474 12.72 -5.53 13.33
C GLY A 474 12.76 -6.08 14.74
N LYS A 475 13.20 -5.21 15.64
CA LYS A 475 13.21 -5.46 17.08
C LYS A 475 12.71 -4.22 17.82
N ALA A 476 11.67 -4.39 18.62
CA ALA A 476 11.13 -3.39 19.52
C ALA A 476 11.82 -3.46 20.89
N ARG A 477 12.18 -2.29 21.41
CA ARG A 477 12.66 -2.10 22.78
C ARG A 477 12.03 -0.85 23.39
N PHE A 478 11.85 -0.82 24.70
CA PHE A 478 11.46 0.42 25.39
C PHE A 478 12.63 1.40 25.41
N LYS A 479 12.41 2.62 24.90
CA LYS A 479 13.27 3.80 25.17
C LYS A 479 12.98 4.35 26.55
N ARG A 480 11.69 4.39 26.92
CA ARG A 480 11.21 4.91 28.20
C ARG A 480 10.02 4.10 28.68
N PHE A 481 9.96 3.86 29.98
CA PHE A 481 8.83 3.23 30.63
C PHE A 481 8.78 3.72 32.07
N GLU A 482 7.79 4.55 32.36
CA GLU A 482 7.57 5.15 33.68
C GLU A 482 6.29 4.57 34.29
N MET A 483 6.39 4.14 35.56
CA MET A 483 5.24 3.73 36.38
C MET A 483 5.09 4.72 37.54
N LYS A 484 3.94 5.38 37.62
CA LYS A 484 3.63 6.32 38.71
C LYS A 484 2.50 5.75 39.55
N PRO A 485 2.73 5.40 40.83
CA PRO A 485 1.67 4.83 41.66
C PRO A 485 0.57 5.85 41.91
N LYS A 486 -0.67 5.47 41.66
CA LYS A 486 -1.86 6.21 42.10
C LYS A 486 -2.04 5.93 43.60
N ARG A 487 -2.23 6.97 44.41
CA ARG A 487 -2.46 6.80 45.85
C ARG A 487 -3.95 6.64 46.10
N SER A 488 -4.36 5.52 46.68
CA SER A 488 -5.72 5.34 47.22
C SER A 488 -5.69 4.62 48.58
N PRO A 489 -6.64 4.90 49.48
CA PRO A 489 -6.72 4.22 50.77
C PRO A 489 -6.84 2.70 50.59
N GLY A 490 -6.03 1.92 51.31
CA GLY A 490 -6.06 0.45 51.27
C GLY A 490 -5.09 -0.21 50.28
N GLN A 491 -4.43 0.55 49.41
CA GLN A 491 -3.39 0.02 48.51
C GLN A 491 -2.07 -0.23 49.25
N LEU A 492 -1.34 -1.25 48.80
CA LEU A 492 0.00 -1.56 49.27
C LEU A 492 0.99 -0.51 48.72
N GLN A 493 2.03 -0.19 49.48
CA GLN A 493 3.09 0.72 49.03
C GLN A 493 4.35 -0.08 48.76
N LEU A 494 4.75 -0.12 47.49
CA LEU A 494 6.01 -0.73 47.08
C LEU A 494 7.16 0.24 47.26
N VAL A 495 8.29 -0.28 47.71
CA VAL A 495 9.55 0.45 47.64
C VAL A 495 10.00 0.60 46.19
N LYS A 496 10.92 1.53 45.93
CA LYS A 496 11.38 1.84 44.57
C LYS A 496 11.83 0.60 43.79
N LEU A 497 12.61 -0.28 44.43
CA LEU A 497 13.13 -1.51 43.81
C LEU A 497 12.02 -2.47 43.35
N GLN A 498 10.98 -2.65 44.16
CA GLN A 498 9.84 -3.52 43.82
C GLN A 498 9.06 -2.97 42.61
N ASN A 499 8.87 -1.65 42.53
CA ASN A 499 8.24 -1.02 41.37
C ASN A 499 9.09 -1.21 40.10
N GLU A 500 10.41 -1.11 40.20
CA GLU A 500 11.33 -1.34 39.07
C GLU A 500 11.24 -2.80 38.56
N ILE A 501 11.19 -3.78 39.47
CA ILE A 501 11.05 -5.20 39.11
C ILE A 501 9.74 -5.46 38.35
N ILE A 502 8.60 -4.95 38.85
CA ILE A 502 7.32 -5.10 38.14
C ILE A 502 7.42 -4.47 36.74
N GLY A 503 8.00 -3.27 36.65
CA GLY A 503 8.16 -2.57 35.40
C GLY A 503 9.00 -3.36 34.39
N ASP A 504 10.09 -3.97 34.83
CA ASP A 504 10.99 -4.75 33.95
C ASP A 504 10.35 -6.05 33.45
N VAL A 505 9.54 -6.72 34.28
CA VAL A 505 8.75 -7.88 33.84
C VAL A 505 7.73 -7.46 32.79
N LEU A 506 6.97 -6.38 33.03
CA LEU A 506 5.97 -5.89 32.07
C LEU A 506 6.61 -5.46 30.75
N LYS A 507 7.74 -4.74 30.80
CA LYS A 507 8.51 -4.40 29.60
C LYS A 507 8.90 -5.64 28.82
N SER A 508 9.48 -6.64 29.50
CA SER A 508 9.92 -7.88 28.87
C SER A 508 8.78 -8.64 28.19
N LEU A 509 7.59 -8.67 28.79
CA LEU A 509 6.41 -9.30 28.21
C LEU A 509 5.94 -8.59 26.92
N VAL A 510 5.87 -7.26 26.95
CA VAL A 510 5.46 -6.47 25.78
C VAL A 510 6.50 -6.58 24.67
N GLU A 511 7.80 -6.46 24.99
CA GLU A 511 8.89 -6.62 24.03
C GLU A 511 8.87 -8.02 23.41
N ALA A 512 8.69 -9.09 24.19
CA ALA A 512 8.61 -10.44 23.66
C ALA A 512 7.46 -10.61 22.65
N LYS A 513 6.28 -10.05 22.95
CA LYS A 513 5.13 -10.10 22.03
C LYS A 513 5.39 -9.30 20.75
N LEU A 514 5.90 -8.08 20.87
CA LEU A 514 6.20 -7.24 19.70
C LEU A 514 7.31 -7.85 18.84
N ASN A 515 8.36 -8.41 19.46
CA ASN A 515 9.47 -9.03 18.76
C ASN A 515 9.04 -10.32 18.05
N ALA A 516 8.15 -11.12 18.65
CA ALA A 516 7.57 -12.26 17.93
C ALA A 516 6.86 -11.84 16.63
N ILE A 517 6.24 -10.65 16.60
CA ILE A 517 5.59 -10.12 15.40
C ILE A 517 6.64 -9.61 14.40
N LEU A 518 7.58 -8.79 14.86
CA LEU A 518 8.58 -8.15 14.00
C LEU A 518 9.62 -9.14 13.45
N GLU A 519 9.90 -10.24 14.16
CA GLU A 519 10.82 -11.30 13.71
C GLU A 519 10.23 -12.14 12.57
N ASN A 520 8.90 -12.34 12.53
CA ASN A 520 8.22 -13.03 11.43
C ASN A 520 8.31 -12.24 10.11
N GLY A 521 8.38 -10.92 10.22
CA GLY A 521 8.53 -10.00 9.10
C GLY A 521 7.23 -9.71 8.35
N PHE A 522 7.25 -8.61 7.59
CA PHE A 522 6.16 -8.21 6.70
C PHE A 522 6.66 -8.15 5.26
N GLY A 523 6.04 -8.95 4.39
CA GLY A 523 6.43 -9.03 2.99
C GLY A 523 6.02 -7.77 2.23
N LEU A 524 6.90 -7.28 1.35
CA LEU A 524 6.52 -6.23 0.41
C LEU A 524 5.40 -6.70 -0.53
N PRO A 525 4.46 -5.82 -0.92
CA PRO A 525 3.40 -6.19 -1.84
C PRO A 525 3.99 -6.48 -3.23
N GLN A 526 3.97 -7.76 -3.61
CA GLN A 526 4.37 -8.24 -4.95
C GLN A 526 3.16 -8.87 -5.65
N SER A 527 3.14 -8.78 -6.99
CA SER A 527 2.15 -9.48 -7.82
C SER A 527 2.82 -10.61 -8.59
N LYS A 528 2.02 -11.46 -9.25
CA LYS A 528 2.58 -12.53 -10.11
C LYS A 528 3.45 -11.97 -11.24
N VAL A 529 3.06 -10.81 -11.76
CA VAL A 529 3.71 -10.16 -12.90
C VAL A 529 4.83 -9.22 -12.46
N LEU A 530 4.65 -8.49 -11.36
CA LEU A 530 5.59 -7.47 -10.87
C LEU A 530 6.25 -7.90 -9.57
N LYS A 531 7.56 -8.16 -9.64
CA LYS A 531 8.46 -8.42 -8.52
C LYS A 531 9.30 -7.17 -8.22
N LEU A 532 9.75 -7.07 -6.98
CA LEU A 532 10.56 -5.95 -6.50
C LEU A 532 11.97 -6.45 -6.19
N ASP A 533 12.96 -5.88 -6.89
CA ASP A 533 14.37 -6.24 -6.74
C ASP A 533 15.16 -5.10 -6.09
N LYS A 534 16.26 -5.45 -5.41
CA LYS A 534 17.17 -4.50 -4.72
C LYS A 534 16.42 -3.46 -3.87
N ALA A 535 15.40 -3.94 -3.16
CA ALA A 535 14.60 -3.09 -2.31
C ALA A 535 15.47 -2.53 -1.18
N ALA A 536 15.29 -1.25 -0.87
CA ALA A 536 15.97 -0.55 0.20
C ALA A 536 14.98 0.34 0.95
N MET A 537 15.25 0.57 2.23
CA MET A 537 14.39 1.33 3.13
C MET A 537 15.16 2.52 3.70
N ASN A 538 14.54 3.71 3.69
CA ASN A 538 15.05 4.91 4.35
C ASN A 538 13.94 5.55 5.18
N MET A 539 14.28 6.00 6.38
CA MET A 539 13.36 6.71 7.25
C MET A 539 13.55 8.23 7.10
N GLU A 540 12.46 8.93 6.88
CA GLU A 540 12.42 10.38 6.73
C GLU A 540 11.40 10.98 7.70
N LYS A 541 11.47 12.30 7.89
CA LYS A 541 10.49 12.98 8.72
C LYS A 541 9.06 12.74 8.20
N ASN A 542 8.24 12.16 9.07
CA ASN A 542 6.86 11.72 8.83
C ASN A 542 6.68 10.62 7.76
N ALA A 543 7.74 9.96 7.28
CA ALA A 543 7.61 8.99 6.20
C ALA A 543 8.66 7.87 6.19
N LEU A 544 8.22 6.67 5.86
CA LEU A 544 9.05 5.54 5.47
C LEU A 544 9.12 5.47 3.94
N TRP A 545 10.33 5.45 3.40
CA TRP A 545 10.58 5.33 1.96
C TRP A 545 11.10 3.94 1.64
N LEU A 546 10.35 3.20 0.84
CA LEU A 546 10.80 1.96 0.23
C LEU A 546 11.14 2.24 -1.22
N THR A 547 12.36 1.93 -1.63
CA THR A 547 12.87 2.14 -2.99
C THR A 547 13.23 0.80 -3.59
N ALA A 548 12.82 0.51 -4.82
CA ALA A 548 13.11 -0.77 -5.46
C ALA A 548 13.30 -0.62 -6.98
N ASP A 549 14.03 -1.57 -7.55
CA ASP A 549 14.04 -1.87 -8.97
C ASP A 549 12.81 -2.75 -9.28
N LEU A 550 12.27 -2.63 -10.49
CA LEU A 550 11.15 -3.45 -10.95
C LEU A 550 11.68 -4.66 -11.71
N SER A 551 11.01 -5.79 -11.56
CA SER A 551 11.31 -7.02 -12.27
C SER A 551 10.00 -7.64 -12.75
N LEU A 552 9.85 -7.85 -14.06
CA LEU A 552 8.64 -8.43 -14.63
C LEU A 552 8.83 -9.92 -14.92
N ASP A 553 7.84 -10.73 -14.56
CA ASP A 553 7.80 -12.13 -14.95
C ASP A 553 7.34 -12.25 -16.42
N GLU A 554 8.27 -12.52 -17.33
CA GLU A 554 8.00 -12.57 -18.77
C GLU A 554 6.96 -13.63 -19.15
N GLN A 555 6.89 -14.76 -18.43
CA GLN A 555 5.93 -15.83 -18.74
C GLN A 555 4.51 -15.43 -18.38
N GLU A 556 4.30 -14.87 -17.19
CA GLU A 556 3.01 -14.34 -16.76
C GLU A 556 2.58 -13.16 -17.65
N LEU A 557 3.53 -12.32 -18.06
CA LEU A 557 3.27 -11.22 -18.99
C LEU A 557 2.86 -11.71 -20.38
N GLN A 558 3.49 -12.79 -20.89
CA GLN A 558 3.09 -13.42 -22.15
C GLN A 558 1.68 -14.01 -22.09
N GLN A 559 1.32 -14.66 -20.97
CA GLN A 559 -0.04 -15.18 -20.78
C GLN A 559 -1.08 -14.05 -20.78
N LEU A 560 -0.81 -12.97 -20.06
CA LEU A 560 -1.69 -11.79 -20.00
C LEU A 560 -1.83 -11.10 -21.37
N ALA A 561 -0.74 -11.04 -22.14
CA ALA A 561 -0.76 -10.53 -23.51
C ALA A 561 -1.59 -11.43 -24.44
N ALA A 562 -1.46 -12.75 -24.33
CA ALA A 562 -2.20 -13.71 -25.15
C ALA A 562 -3.72 -13.65 -24.91
N ASP A 563 -4.16 -13.43 -23.66
CA ASP A 563 -5.58 -13.28 -23.32
C ASP A 563 -6.18 -11.95 -23.80
N THR A 564 -5.34 -10.94 -24.02
CA THR A 564 -5.76 -9.61 -24.46
C THR A 564 -5.82 -9.47 -25.99
N ILE A 565 -5.06 -10.31 -26.72
CA ILE A 565 -4.96 -10.28 -28.19
C ILE A 565 -5.99 -11.20 -28.88
N LYS A 566 -6.62 -12.13 -28.14
CA LYS A 566 -7.82 -12.85 -28.60
C LYS A 566 -9.02 -11.93 -28.67
#